data_AF-A0A2D3D5A3-F1
#
_entry.id   AF-A0A2D3D5A3-F1
#
_cell.length_a   1.000
_cell.length_b   1.000
_cell.length_c   1.000
_cell.angle_alpha   90.00
_cell.angle_beta   90.00
_cell.angle_gamma   90.00
#
_symmetry.space_group_name_H-M   'P 1'
#
loop_
_entity.id
_entity.type
_entity.pdbx_description
1 polymer ?
#
loop_
_entity_poly.entity_id
_entity_poly.type
_entity_poly.pdbx_seq_one_letter_code
_entity_poly.pdbx_strand_id
1 'polypeptide(L)' 'MRVVDDGAPRRYARWQVRLIVSSPPDGSQDFYVSVMVGMPLPMVAVERARLMGAAHERGRLR' A
#
# COMPACT_ATOMS: atom_id res chain seq x y z
N MET A 1 -12.42 -9.99 18.48
CA MET A 1 -11.14 -10.08 17.76
C MET A 1 -10.67 -8.67 17.45
N ARG A 2 -9.73 -8.11 18.23
CA ARG A 2 -9.23 -6.74 18.02
C ARG A 2 -8.08 -6.80 17.02
N VAL A 3 -8.27 -6.18 15.86
CA VAL A 3 -7.15 -5.83 14.99
C VAL A 3 -6.41 -4.70 15.70
N VAL A 4 -5.27 -5.03 16.31
CA VAL A 4 -4.30 -4.04 16.75
C VAL A 4 -3.64 -3.49 15.48
N ASP A 5 -4.09 -2.32 15.03
CA ASP A 5 -3.30 -1.51 14.11
C ASP A 5 -2.32 -0.69 14.96
N ASP A 6 -1.16 -1.30 15.25
CA ASP A 6 -0.01 -0.58 15.75
C ASP A 6 0.45 0.34 14.62
N GLY A 7 0.16 1.64 14.73
CA GLY A 7 0.51 2.70 13.78
C GLY A 7 2.02 2.91 13.53
N ALA A 8 2.85 1.90 13.80
CA ALA A 8 4.23 1.84 13.39
C ALA A 8 4.33 1.86 11.84
N PRO A 9 5.30 2.59 11.26
CA PRO A 9 5.51 2.58 9.83
C PRO A 9 5.89 1.15 9.38
N ARG A 10 4.95 0.44 8.76
CA ARG A 10 5.20 -0.85 8.11
C ARG A 10 6.32 -0.64 7.08
N ARG A 11 7.47 -1.28 7.32
CA ARG A 11 8.60 -1.26 6.38
C ARG A 11 8.34 -2.29 5.30
N TYR A 12 7.87 -1.82 4.15
CA TYR A 12 7.70 -2.66 2.96
C TYR A 12 9.03 -2.87 2.24
N ALA A 13 9.23 -4.07 1.71
CA ALA A 13 10.28 -4.31 0.74
C ALA A 13 10.01 -3.47 -0.53
N ARG A 14 11.08 -3.06 -1.23
CA ARG A 14 10.95 -2.21 -2.43
C ARG A 14 10.02 -2.82 -3.48
N TRP A 15 10.01 -4.15 -3.62
CA TRP A 15 9.14 -4.84 -4.57
C TRP A 15 7.66 -4.76 -4.16
N GLN A 16 7.34 -4.84 -2.86
CA GLN A 16 5.97 -4.70 -2.35
C GLN A 16 5.45 -3.30 -2.64
N VAL A 17 6.25 -2.26 -2.37
CA VAL A 17 5.90 -0.87 -2.69
C VAL A 17 5.60 -0.72 -4.17
N ARG A 18 6.51 -1.19 -5.04
CA ARG A 18 6.34 -1.10 -6.51
C ARG A 18 5.06 -1.79 -6.97
N LEU A 19 4.77 -2.95 -6.42
CA LEU A 19 3.59 -3.74 -6.78
C LEU A 19 2.28 -3.06 -6.35
N ILE A 20 2.23 -2.54 -5.12
CA ILE A 20 1.07 -1.82 -4.57
C ILE A 20 0.79 -0.52 -5.34
N VAL A 21 1.83 0.24 -5.71
CA VAL A 21 1.62 1.49 -6.46
C VAL A 21 1.34 1.26 -7.95
N SER A 22 1.75 0.13 -8.53
CA SER A 22 1.48 -0.18 -9.94
C SER A 22 0.09 -0.75 -10.21
N SER A 23 -0.60 -1.24 -9.18
CA SER A 23 -1.93 -1.85 -9.34
C SER A 23 -2.99 -0.79 -9.70
N PRO A 24 -4.01 -1.14 -10.50
CA PRO A 24 -5.13 -0.26 -10.83
C PRO A 24 -5.80 0.38 -9.61
N PRO A 25 -6.16 1.68 -9.67
CA PRO A 25 -6.77 2.40 -8.55
C PRO A 25 -8.23 1.98 -8.28
N ASP A 26 -8.89 1.35 -9.25
CA ASP A 26 -10.25 0.81 -9.14
C ASP A 26 -10.35 -0.44 -8.23
N GLY A 27 -9.21 -0.94 -7.75
CA GLY A 27 -9.13 -2.08 -6.85
C GLY A 27 -9.32 -3.44 -7.54
N SER A 28 -9.45 -3.48 -8.87
CA SER A 28 -9.65 -4.71 -9.64
C SER A 28 -8.57 -5.79 -9.41
N GLN A 29 -7.37 -5.39 -8.94
CA GLN A 29 -6.26 -6.29 -8.64
C GLN A 29 -5.92 -6.42 -7.14
N ASP A 30 -6.69 -5.78 -6.25
CA ASP A 30 -6.32 -5.72 -4.83
C ASP A 30 -6.25 -7.09 -4.17
N PHE A 31 -7.13 -8.01 -4.58
CA PHE A 31 -7.08 -9.40 -4.11
C PHE A 31 -5.74 -10.07 -4.46
N TYR A 32 -5.30 -9.96 -5.71
CA TYR A 32 -4.04 -10.56 -6.15
C TYR A 32 -2.83 -9.93 -5.45
N VAL A 33 -2.81 -8.60 -5.33
CA VAL A 33 -1.77 -7.87 -4.60
C VAL A 33 -1.71 -8.30 -3.14
N SER A 34 -2.87 -8.42 -2.48
CA SER A 34 -2.97 -8.81 -1.06
C SER A 34 -2.28 -10.16 -0.80
N VAL A 35 -2.51 -11.14 -1.67
CA VAL A 35 -1.89 -12.46 -1.61
C VAL A 35 -0.38 -12.37 -1.84
N MET A 36 0.07 -11.67 -2.90
CA MET A 36 1.49 -11.58 -3.23
C MET A 36 2.31 -10.88 -2.15
N VAL A 37 1.77 -9.84 -1.52
CA VAL A 37 2.49 -9.05 -0.53
C VAL A 37 2.28 -9.53 0.91
N GLY A 38 1.39 -10.50 1.13
CA GLY A 38 1.07 -11.02 2.46
C GLY A 38 0.34 -10.00 3.34
N MET A 39 -0.53 -9.19 2.76
CA MET A 39 -1.25 -8.10 3.43
C MET A 39 -2.76 -8.37 3.43
N PRO A 40 -3.52 -7.98 4.46
CA PRO A 40 -4.99 -8.05 4.42
C PRO A 40 -5.55 -7.20 3.27
N LEU A 41 -6.55 -7.72 2.54
CA LEU A 41 -7.17 -7.04 1.41
C LEU A 41 -7.58 -5.58 1.68
N PRO A 42 -8.25 -5.23 2.81
CA PRO A 42 -8.64 -3.85 3.08
C PRO A 42 -7.46 -2.88 3.21
N MET A 43 -6.27 -3.39 3.55
CA MET A 43 -5.08 -2.56 3.71
C MET A 43 -4.42 -2.17 2.39
N VAL A 44 -4.63 -2.94 1.32
CA VAL A 44 -3.99 -2.67 0.02
C VAL A 44 -4.38 -1.29 -0.51
N ALA A 45 -5.67 -0.96 -0.47
CA ALA A 45 -6.18 0.34 -0.90
C ALA A 45 -5.67 1.49 -0.02
N VAL A 46 -5.65 1.28 1.30
CA VAL A 46 -5.16 2.28 2.27
C VAL A 46 -3.69 2.59 2.04
N GLU A 47 -2.87 1.56 1.88
CA GLU A 47 -1.42 1.72 1.70
C GLU A 47 -1.07 2.25 0.31
N ARG A 48 -1.83 1.90 -0.73
CA ARG A 48 -1.69 2.53 -2.05
C ARG A 48 -1.93 4.04 -1.98
N ALA A 49 -3.02 4.48 -1.35
CA ALA A 49 -3.31 5.90 -1.18
C ALA A 49 -2.19 6.62 -0.40
N ARG A 50 -1.70 6.00 0.68
CA ARG A 50 -0.59 6.52 1.48
C ARG A 50 0.70 6.65 0.67
N LEU A 51 1.09 5.61 -0.06
CA LEU A 51 2.32 5.57 -0.85
C LEU A 51 2.28 6.56 -2.02
N MET A 52 1.13 6.67 -2.70
CA MET A 52 0.92 7.67 -3.75
C MET A 52 0.95 9.10 -3.21
N GLY A 53 0.32 9.36 -2.06
CA GLY A 53 0.37 10.67 -1.40
C GLY A 53 1.80 11.05 -0.99
N ALA A 54 2.55 10.13 -0.38
CA ALA A 54 3.94 10.38 -0.02
C ALA A 54 4.85 10.62 -1.24
N ALA A 55 4.60 9.94 -2.36
CA ALA A 55 5.32 10.18 -3.61
C ALA A 55 4.99 11.57 -4.20
N HIS A 56 3.73 11.99 -4.13
CA HIS A 56 3.29 13.32 -4.56
C HIS A 56 3.95 14.44 -3.75
N GLU A 57 3.94 14.33 -2.42
CA GLU A 57 4.59 15.27 -1.50
C GLU A 57 6.10 15.38 -1.79
N ARG A 58 6.77 14.25 -2.03
CA ARG A 58 8.21 14.23 -2.34
C ARG A 58 8.54 14.84 -3.70
N GLY A 59 7.62 14.74 -4.66
CA GLY A 59 7.75 15.39 -5.96
C GLY A 59 7.55 16.90 -5.90
N ARG A 60 6.72 17.39 -4.98
CA ARG A 60 6.44 18.82 -4.77
C ARG A 60 7.59 19.59 -4.09
N LEU A 61 8.42 18.89 -3.31
CA LEU A 61 9.57 19.45 -2.59
C LEU A 61 10.87 19.47 -3.43
N ARG A 62 10.82 19.10 -4.71
CA ARG A 62 11.93 19.17 -5.66
C ARG A 62 11.72 20.32 -6.64
#